data_AF-A0A7R9ELN1-F1
#
_entry.id   AF-A0A7R9ELN1-F1
#
_cell.length_a   1.000
_cell.length_b   1.000
_cell.length_c   1.000
_cell.angle_alpha   90.00
_cell.angle_beta   90.00
_cell.angle_gamma   90.00
#
_symmetry.space_group_name_H-M   'P 1'
#
loop_
_entity.id
_entity.type
_entity.pdbx_description
1 polymer ?
#
loop_
_entity_poly.entity_id
_entity_poly.type
_entity_poly.pdbx_seq_one_letter_code
_entity_poly.pdbx_strand_id
1 'polypeptide(L)' 'MLQLSLDGKRLYVTSSMFSPWDKEFYPDVKQLGSWLLKIDVNTDEGGLTLDNNFLVDFGAEPEGPALAHEI' A
#
# COMPACT_ATOMS: atom_id res chain seq x y z
N MET A 1 0.93 4.46 -3.92
CA MET A 1 0.11 5.69 -3.84
C MET A 1 -0.34 5.93 -2.42
N LEU A 2 -0.80 7.15 -2.14
CA LEU A 2 -1.38 7.55 -0.86
C LEU A 2 -2.82 7.99 -1.07
N GLN A 3 -3.74 7.52 -0.24
CA GLN A 3 -5.14 7.95 -0.27
C GLN A 3 -5.63 8.23 1.16
N LEU A 4 -6.10 9.46 1.40
CA LEU A 4 -6.61 9.87 2.71
C LEU A 4 -8.13 9.67 2.77
N SER A 5 -8.62 9.09 3.86
CA SER A 5 -10.06 8.98 4.10
C SER A 5 -10.71 10.36 4.26
N LEU A 6 -12.00 10.46 3.94
CA LEU A 6 -12.73 11.73 4.01
C LEU A 6 -12.77 12.35 5.41
N ASP A 7 -12.73 11.52 6.46
CA ASP A 7 -12.65 11.98 7.85
C ASP A 7 -11.22 12.28 8.32
N GLY A 8 -10.21 12.10 7.46
CA GLY A 8 -8.81 12.38 7.75
C GLY A 8 -8.13 11.40 8.72
N LYS A 9 -8.83 10.35 9.18
CA LYS A 9 -8.35 9.44 10.24
C LYS A 9 -7.56 8.23 9.72
N ARG A 10 -7.61 7.94 8.42
CA ARG A 10 -7.02 6.75 7.82
C ARG A 10 -6.30 7.12 6.54
N LEU A 11 -5.01 6.82 6.48
CA LEU A 11 -4.18 6.98 5.29
C LEU A 11 -3.86 5.60 4.73
N TYR A 12 -4.29 5.35 3.50
CA TYR A 12 -4.07 4.10 2.79
C TYR A 12 -2.84 4.22 1.88
N VAL A 13 -1.99 3.20 1.88
CA VAL A 13 -0.71 3.20 1.17
C VAL A 13 -0.57 1.96 0.30
N THR A 14 -0.34 2.14 -1.00
CA THR A 14 0.04 1.07 -1.94
C THR A 14 1.49 1.17 -2.38
N SER A 15 2.11 0.03 -2.70
CA SER A 15 3.56 -0.07 -2.93
C SER A 15 4.02 -0.10 -4.39
N SER A 16 3.12 -0.14 -5.38
CA SER A 16 3.49 -0.06 -6.80
C SER A 16 3.26 1.34 -7.37
N MET A 17 4.13 1.78 -8.27
CA MET A 17 4.04 3.07 -8.94
C MET A 17 3.83 2.90 -10.44
N PHE A 18 4.82 2.34 -11.14
CA PHE A 18 4.77 2.19 -12.58
C PHE A 18 5.67 1.02 -12.97
N SER A 19 5.12 0.02 -13.67
CA SER A 19 5.79 -1.28 -13.82
C SER A 19 7.22 -1.23 -14.36
N PRO A 20 7.59 -0.35 -15.33
CA PRO A 20 8.99 -0.18 -15.73
C PRO A 20 9.91 0.32 -14.61
N TRP A 21 9.44 1.24 -13.77
CA TRP A 21 10.23 1.78 -12.66
C TRP A 21 10.30 0.79 -11.51
N ASP A 22 9.19 0.13 -11.22
CA ASP A 22 9.13 -0.93 -10.22
C ASP A 22 10.15 -2.04 -10.55
N LYS A 23 10.30 -2.41 -11.83
CA LYS A 23 11.31 -3.37 -12.28
C LYS A 23 12.75 -2.89 -12.11
N GLU A 24 13.00 -1.60 -12.30
CA GLU A 24 14.34 -1.01 -12.20
C GLU A 24 14.79 -0.90 -10.73
N PHE A 25 13.92 -0.38 -9.87
CA PHE A 25 14.27 -0.07 -8.47
C PHE A 25 13.95 -1.22 -7.49
N TYR A 26 12.94 -2.04 -7.80
CA TYR A 26 12.44 -3.13 -6.95
C TYR A 26 12.18 -4.40 -7.78
N PRO A 27 13.23 -5.02 -8.37
CA PRO A 27 13.07 -6.11 -9.33
C PRO A 27 12.27 -7.31 -8.81
N ASP A 28 12.30 -7.55 -7.50
CA ASP A 28 11.60 -8.65 -6.83
C ASP A 28 10.08 -8.45 -6.73
N VAL A 29 9.58 -7.22 -6.89
CA VAL A 29 8.14 -6.91 -6.75
C VAL A 29 7.26 -7.64 -7.76
N LYS A 30 7.85 -8.08 -8.89
CA LYS A 30 7.15 -8.93 -9.87
C LYS A 30 6.81 -10.31 -9.32
N GLN A 31 7.61 -10.82 -8.39
CA GLN A 31 7.42 -12.14 -7.76
C GLN A 31 6.67 -12.02 -6.44
N LEU A 32 6.90 -10.94 -5.70
CA LEU A 32 6.30 -10.72 -4.39
C LEU A 32 4.92 -10.07 -4.46
N GLY A 33 4.61 -9.36 -5.54
CA GLY A 33 3.40 -8.54 -5.64
C GLY A 33 3.49 -7.27 -4.83
N SER A 34 2.44 -6.46 -4.93
CA SER A 34 2.28 -5.24 -4.15
C SER A 34 1.45 -5.50 -2.90
N TRP A 35 1.31 -4.46 -2.08
CA TRP A 35 0.51 -4.51 -0.87
C TRP A 35 -0.24 -3.21 -0.68
N LEU A 36 -1.29 -3.28 0.14
CA LEU A 36 -2.00 -2.13 0.68
C LEU A 36 -1.97 -2.17 2.20
N LEU A 37 -1.47 -1.09 2.80
CA LEU A 37 -1.43 -0.87 4.24
C LEU A 37 -2.36 0.27 4.64
N LYS A 38 -2.77 0.28 5.91
CA LYS A 38 -3.51 1.38 6.52
C LYS A 38 -2.68 1.99 7.65
N ILE A 39 -2.61 3.31 7.66
CA ILE A 39 -1.99 4.11 8.70
C ILE A 39 -3.11 4.87 9.41
N ASP A 40 -3.15 4.76 10.74
CA ASP A 40 -4.03 5.55 11.57
C ASP A 40 -3.40 6.94 11.76
N VAL A 41 -4.21 7.98 11.53
CA VAL A 41 -3.82 9.38 11.59
C VAL A 41 -4.43 9.99 12.86
N ASN A 42 -3.57 10.43 13.79
CA ASN A 42 -4.01 11.16 14.97
C ASN A 42 -4.15 12.64 14.61
N THR A 43 -5.38 13.11 14.40
CA THR A 43 -5.67 14.50 14.05
C THR A 43 -5.70 15.45 15.24
N ASP A 44 -5.77 14.92 16.47
CA ASP A 44 -5.92 15.71 17.69
C ASP A 44 -4.54 16.14 18.24
N GLU A 45 -3.60 15.21 18.32
CA GLU A 45 -2.23 15.45 18.83
C GLU A 45 -1.17 15.44 17.71
N GLY A 46 -1.54 15.01 16.50
CA GLY A 46 -0.60 14.72 15.43
C GLY A 46 0.00 13.31 15.55
N GLY A 47 0.55 12.83 14.44
CA GLY A 47 1.25 11.55 14.37
C GLY A 47 0.57 10.52 13.48
N LEU A 48 1.37 9.52 13.10
CA LEU A 48 1.01 8.44 12.19
C LEU A 48 1.45 7.12 12.81
N THR A 49 0.54 6.15 12.86
CA THR A 49 0.84 4.79 13.37
C THR A 49 0.36 3.76 12.36
N LEU A 50 1.18 2.75 12.08
CA LEU A 50 0.78 1.63 11.23
C LEU A 50 -0.28 0.78 11.93
N ASP A 51 -1.39 0.46 11.26
CA ASP A 51 -2.34 -0.52 11.76
C ASP A 51 -1.82 -1.94 11.48
N ASN A 52 -1.29 -2.59 12.52
CA ASN A 52 -0.74 -3.95 12.42
C ASN A 52 -1.79 -5.04 12.16
N ASN A 53 -3.09 -4.70 12.17
CA ASN A 53 -4.17 -5.63 11.86
C ASN A 53 -4.70 -5.48 10.43
N PHE A 54 -4.18 -4.53 9.65
CA PHE A 54 -4.63 -4.26 8.29
C PHE A 54 -3.49 -4.43 7.28
N LEU A 55 -3.58 -5.49 6.48
CA LEU A 55 -2.74 -5.74 5.32
C LEU A 55 -3.59 -6.41 4.24
N VAL A 56 -3.56 -5.86 3.03
CA VAL A 56 -3.99 -6.58 1.83
C VAL A 56 -2.73 -6.92 1.04
N ASP A 57 -2.47 -8.22 0.89
CA ASP A 57 -1.32 -8.76 0.18
C ASP A 57 -1.73 -9.19 -1.23
N PHE A 58 -1.32 -8.42 -2.25
CA PHE A 58 -1.61 -8.73 -3.64
C PHE A 58 -0.62 -9.73 -4.25
N GLY A 59 0.37 -10.21 -3.48
CA GLY A 59 1.24 -11.32 -3.85
C GLY A 59 0.55 -12.68 -3.81
N ALA A 60 -0.49 -12.82 -2.96
CA ALA A 60 -1.21 -14.06 -2.72
C ALA A 60 -2.46 -14.24 -3.63
N GLU A 61 -2.59 -13.43 -4.68
CA GLU A 61 -3.73 -13.50 -5.61
C GLU A 61 -3.78 -14.85 -6.37
N PRO A 62 -4.98 -15.39 -6.67
CA PRO A 62 -5.12 -16.72 -7.27
C PRO A 62 -4.45 -16.90 -8.64
N GLU A 63 -4.34 -15.81 -9.42
CA GLU A 63 -3.74 -15.79 -10.76
C GLU A 63 -2.30 -15.28 -10.76
N GLY A 64 -1.70 -15.11 -9.58
CA GLY A 64 -0.34 -14.65 -9.37
C GLY A 64 -0.25 -13.17 -8.94
N PRO A 65 0.97 -12.69 -8.64
CA PRO A 65 1.17 -11.39 -7.99
C PRO A 65 0.64 -10.21 -8.79
N ALA A 66 -0.12 -9.33 -8.13
CA ALA A 66 -0.68 -8.11 -8.72
C ALA A 66 -0.01 -6.83 -8.18
N LEU A 67 0.01 -5.79 -9.03
CA LEU A 67 0.61 -4.49 -8.77
C LEU A 67 -0.50 -3.42 -8.62
N ALA A 68 -1.02 -3.28 -7.40
CA ALA A 68 -2.02 -2.29 -7.04
C ALA A 68 -1.42 -0.88 -6.97
N HIS A 69 -2.07 0.06 -7.65
CA HIS A 69 -1.62 1.44 -7.75
C HIS A 69 -2.54 2.41 -6.99
N GLU A 70 -3.77 2.65 -7.47
CA GLU A 70 -4.72 3.59 -6.85
C GLU A 70 -5.86 2.88 -6.11
N ILE A 71 -6.53 3.65 -5.24
CA ILE A 71 -7.64 3.23 -4.37
C ILE A 71 -8.63 4.38 -4.16
#